data_AF-A0A1J3DKG3-F1
#
_entry.id   AF-A0A1J3DKG3-F1
#
_cell.length_a   1.000
_cell.length_b   1.000
_cell.length_c   1.000
_cell.angle_alpha   90.00
_cell.angle_beta   90.00
_cell.angle_gamma   90.00
#
_symmetry.space_group_name_H-M   'P 1'
#
loop_
_entity.id
_entity.type
_entity.pdbx_description
1 polymer ?
#
loop_
_entity_poly.entity_id
_entity_poly.type
_entity_poly.pdbx_seq_one_letter_code
_entity_poly.pdbx_strand_id
1 'polypeptide(L)'
;AKPAVCGIRAIWVSPSNRRKGFATRLLDTTRESFRNGCVLEKPQLAFSQPSTMGRAFGSHYFGTSSFLVYKASLCVAGPIP
;
A
#
# COMPACT_ATOMS: atom_id res chain seq x y z
N ALA A 1 -14.24 11.21 -4.77
CA ALA A 1 -13.17 10.34 -4.25
C ALA A 1 -13.65 8.89 -4.27
N LYS A 2 -12.85 7.92 -4.77
CA LYS A 2 -13.21 6.49 -4.68
C LYS A 2 -12.79 5.96 -3.30
N PRO A 3 -13.60 5.12 -2.64
CA PRO A 3 -13.23 4.52 -1.37
C PRO A 3 -12.06 3.54 -1.55
N ALA A 4 -11.20 3.43 -0.54
CA ALA A 4 -10.19 2.37 -0.49
C ALA A 4 -10.90 1.01 -0.40
N VAL A 5 -10.46 0.05 -1.21
CA VAL A 5 -10.94 -1.33 -1.20
C VAL A 5 -9.89 -2.26 -0.60
N CYS A 6 -8.60 -1.99 -0.84
CA CYS A 6 -7.50 -2.81 -0.35
C CYS A 6 -6.48 -1.97 0.43
N GLY A 7 -6.16 -2.41 1.64
CA GLY A 7 -5.18 -1.77 2.52
C GLY A 7 -3.86 -2.54 2.54
N ILE A 8 -2.80 -1.94 2.00
CA ILE A 8 -1.44 -2.47 2.06
C ILE A 8 -0.87 -2.21 3.46
N ARG A 9 -0.78 -3.26 4.27
CA ARG A 9 -0.23 -3.20 5.63
C ARG A 9 1.29 -2.98 5.62
N ALA A 10 2.01 -3.66 4.74
CA ALA A 10 3.44 -3.50 4.57
C ALA A 10 3.83 -3.90 3.15
N ILE A 11 4.85 -3.23 2.62
CA ILE A 11 5.51 -3.62 1.38
C ILE A 11 7.00 -3.44 1.57
N TRP A 12 7.78 -4.46 1.23
CA TRP A 12 9.22 -4.46 1.42
C TRP A 12 9.91 -5.08 0.22
N VAL A 13 11.04 -4.50 -0.14
CA VAL A 13 11.96 -5.03 -1.15
C VAL A 13 13.38 -4.90 -0.60
N SER A 14 14.15 -5.97 -0.70
CA SER A 14 15.55 -5.99 -0.29
C SER A 14 16.33 -4.86 -0.95
N PRO A 15 17.24 -4.17 -0.23
CA PRO A 15 18.02 -3.05 -0.77
C PRO A 15 18.65 -3.32 -2.14
N SER A 16 19.24 -4.50 -2.31
CA SER A 16 19.91 -4.95 -3.55
C SER A 16 18.98 -5.14 -4.75
N ASN A 17 17.66 -5.17 -4.52
CA ASN A 17 16.63 -5.34 -5.54
C ASN A 17 15.70 -4.13 -5.68
N ARG A 18 16.01 -3.01 -5.01
CA ARG A 18 15.26 -1.77 -5.20
C ARG A 18 15.42 -1.26 -6.64
N ARG A 19 14.46 -0.45 -7.10
CA ARG A 19 14.44 0.17 -8.44
C ARG A 19 14.39 -0.81 -9.64
N LYS A 20 14.18 -2.11 -9.39
CA LYS A 20 13.98 -3.15 -10.43
C LYS A 20 12.50 -3.47 -10.72
N GLY A 21 11.57 -2.72 -10.14
CA GLY A 21 10.13 -2.89 -10.39
C GLY A 21 9.41 -3.94 -9.52
N PHE A 22 10.09 -4.63 -8.61
CA PHE A 22 9.47 -5.66 -7.76
C PHE A 22 8.30 -5.12 -6.90
N ALA A 23 8.45 -3.95 -6.28
CA ALA A 23 7.39 -3.36 -5.47
C ALA A 23 6.15 -3.02 -6.30
N THR A 24 6.35 -2.51 -7.52
CA THR A 24 5.26 -2.24 -8.48
C THR A 24 4.54 -3.52 -8.84
N ARG A 25 5.29 -4.58 -9.18
CA ARG A 25 4.72 -5.88 -9.55
C ARG A 25 3.94 -6.52 -8.40
N LEU A 26 4.43 -6.42 -7.16
CA LEU A 26 3.70 -6.88 -5.99
C LEU A 26 2.33 -6.18 -5.87
N LEU A 27 2.29 -4.86 -6.07
CA LEU A 27 1.02 -4.12 -6.03
C LEU A 27 0.11 -4.47 -7.20
N ASP A 28 0.62 -4.62 -8.42
CA ASP A 28 -0.20 -4.97 -9.58
C ASP A 28 -0.80 -6.37 -9.43
N THR A 29 -0.02 -7.36 -8.99
CA THR A 29 -0.55 -8.69 -8.66
C THR A 29 -1.59 -8.63 -7.54
N THR A 30 -1.39 -7.77 -6.53
CA THR A 30 -2.38 -7.57 -5.47
C THR A 30 -3.68 -6.99 -6.04
N ARG A 31 -3.61 -6.02 -6.95
CA ARG A 31 -4.78 -5.42 -7.60
C ARG A 31 -5.57 -6.42 -8.42
N GLU A 32 -4.89 -7.35 -9.09
CA GLU A 32 -5.50 -8.40 -9.90
C GLU A 32 -6.09 -9.53 -9.05
N SER A 33 -5.44 -9.86 -7.92
CA SER A 33 -5.80 -11.05 -7.12
C SER A 33 -6.74 -10.75 -5.96
N PHE A 34 -6.81 -9.51 -5.47
CA PHE A 34 -7.57 -9.19 -4.24
C PHE A 34 -9.07 -9.34 -4.40
N ARG A 35 -9.62 -9.08 -5.58
CA ARG A 35 -11.06 -9.21 -5.86
C ARG A 35 -11.27 -10.09 -7.08
N ASN A 36 -11.80 -11.29 -6.88
CA ASN A 36 -12.07 -12.23 -7.97
C ASN A 36 -12.86 -11.56 -9.11
N GLY A 37 -12.29 -11.59 -10.32
CA GLY A 37 -12.92 -11.06 -11.53
C GLY A 37 -12.87 -9.53 -11.70
N CYS A 38 -12.18 -8.79 -10.82
CA CYS A 38 -12.03 -7.33 -10.94
C CYS A 38 -10.63 -6.86 -10.58
N VAL A 39 -9.97 -6.19 -11.52
CA VAL A 39 -8.71 -5.50 -11.26
C VAL A 39 -8.98 -4.20 -10.52
N LEU A 40 -8.43 -4.05 -9.31
CA LEU A 40 -8.53 -2.80 -8.56
C LEU A 40 -7.82 -1.66 -9.29
N GLU A 41 -8.40 -0.46 -9.27
CA GLU A 41 -7.71 0.74 -9.71
C GLU A 41 -6.72 1.21 -8.65
N LYS A 42 -5.66 1.89 -9.08
CA LYS A 42 -4.65 2.47 -8.17
C LYS A 42 -5.27 3.29 -7.02
N PRO A 43 -6.21 4.24 -7.24
CA PRO A 43 -6.84 5.01 -6.15
C PRO A 43 -7.67 4.18 -5.16
N GLN A 44 -7.91 2.88 -5.40
CA GLN A 44 -8.58 1.99 -4.45
C GLN A 44 -7.61 1.29 -3.49
N LEU A 45 -6.30 1.49 -3.67
CA LEU A 45 -5.28 1.03 -2.74
C LEU A 45 -4.99 2.09 -1.68
N ALA A 46 -4.84 1.67 -0.43
CA ALA A 46 -4.42 2.51 0.67
C ALA A 46 -3.20 1.92 1.40
N PHE A 47 -2.27 2.74 1.89
CA PHE A 47 -1.12 2.25 2.69
C PHE A 47 -1.35 2.49 4.17
N SER A 48 -0.89 1.57 5.02
CA SER A 48 -0.76 1.88 6.44
C SER A 48 0.54 2.63 6.70
N GLN A 49 0.44 3.85 7.23
CA GLN A 49 1.56 4.68 7.72
C GLN A 49 2.86 4.54 6.87
N PRO A 50 2.87 5.08 5.64
CA PRO A 50 4.01 4.92 4.74
C PRO A 50 5.28 5.58 5.30
N SER A 51 6.41 4.86 5.27
CA SER A 51 7.74 5.42 5.55
C SER A 51 8.12 6.48 4.49
N THR A 52 9.20 7.24 4.71
CA THR A 52 9.69 8.20 3.70
C THR A 52 9.96 7.53 2.35
N MET A 53 10.57 6.33 2.36
CA MET A 53 10.74 5.53 1.15
C MET A 53 9.41 5.04 0.57
N GLY A 54 8.48 4.61 1.43
CA GLY A 54 7.14 4.19 1.03
C GLY A 54 6.34 5.32 0.36
N ARG A 55 6.48 6.56 0.84
CA ARG A 55 5.88 7.75 0.21
C ARG A 55 6.49 8.02 -1.17
N ALA A 56 7.82 8.00 -1.30
CA ALA A 56 8.47 8.19 -2.59
C ALA A 56 8.06 7.12 -3.62
N PHE A 57 7.99 5.86 -3.18
CA PHE A 57 7.50 4.77 -4.00
C PHE A 57 6.02 4.95 -4.35
N GLY A 58 5.17 5.30 -3.38
CA GLY A 58 3.76 5.60 -3.58
C GLY A 58 3.56 6.68 -4.62
N SER A 59 4.21 7.83 -4.48
CA SER A 59 4.11 8.93 -5.44
C SER A 59 4.46 8.51 -6.86
N HIS A 60 5.51 7.69 -7.03
CA HIS A 60 5.89 7.13 -8.32
C HIS A 60 4.85 6.13 -8.84
N TYR A 61 4.31 5.27 -7.99
CA TYR A 61 3.34 4.24 -8.37
C TYR A 61 1.97 4.82 -8.75
N PHE A 62 1.46 5.79 -7.96
CA PHE A 62 0.18 6.46 -8.19
C PHE A 62 0.26 7.59 -9.22
N GLY A 63 1.46 8.09 -9.53
CA GLY A 63 1.64 9.28 -10.36
C GLY A 63 1.21 10.58 -9.66
N THR A 64 0.97 10.53 -8.34
CA THR A 64 0.56 11.67 -7.52
C THR A 64 1.06 11.50 -6.09
N SER A 65 1.41 12.61 -5.43
CA SER A 65 1.74 12.64 -4.01
C SER A 65 0.54 12.44 -3.09
N SER A 66 -0.68 12.56 -3.63
CA SER A 66 -1.94 12.42 -2.89
C SER A 66 -2.54 11.03 -3.12
N PHE A 67 -2.23 10.08 -2.24
CA PHE A 67 -2.79 8.73 -2.24
C PHE A 67 -3.41 8.37 -0.88
N LEU A 68 -4.24 7.33 -0.85
CA LEU A 68 -4.97 6.95 0.36
C LEU A 68 -4.02 6.34 1.40
N VAL A 69 -4.16 6.82 2.64
CA VAL A 69 -3.42 6.31 3.80
C VAL A 69 -4.43 6.00 4.89
N TYR A 70 -4.33 4.82 5.50
CA TYR A 70 -5.15 4.44 6.65
C TYR A 70 -4.29 4.32 7.91
N LYS A 71 -4.90 4.64 9.05
CA LYS A 71 -4.31 4.38 10.36
C LYS A 71 -4.68 2.96 10.76
N ALA A 72 -3.71 2.06 10.77
CA ALA A 72 -3.85 0.83 11.52
C ALA A 72 -3.76 1.21 13.00
N SER A 73 -4.89 1.27 13.69
CA SER A 73 -4.87 1.34 15.15
C SER A 73 -4.27 0.04 15.64
N LEU A 74 -2.97 0.03 15.94
CA LEU A 74 -2.47 -0.88 16.95
C LEU A 74 -3.12 -0.40 18.24
N CYS A 75 -4.27 -0.98 18.58
CA CYS A 75 -4.67 -1.04 19.96
C CYS A 75 -3.54 -1.79 20.65
N VAL A 76 -2.55 -1.06 21.18
CA VAL A 76 -1.84 -1.54 22.35
C VAL A 76 -2.95 -1.77 23.36
N ALA A 77 -3.24 -3.04 23.64
CA ALA A 77 -4.05 -3.36 24.80
C ALA A 77 -3.34 -2.65 25.95
N GLY A 78 -3.96 -1.59 26.47
CA GLY A 78 -3.53 -1.02 27.74
C GLY A 78 -3.48 -2.16 28.77
N PRO A 79 -2.63 -2.04 29.81
CA PRO A 79 -2.57 -3.06 30.83
C PRO A 79 -4.01 -3.36 31.31
N ILE A 80 -4.37 -4.65 31.22
CA ILE A 80 -5.64 -5.17 31.72
C ILE A 80 -5.70 -4.79 33.21
N PRO A 81 -6.79 -4.17 33.69
CA PRO A 81 -6.95 -3.83 35.10
C PRO A 81 -6.97 -5.07 36.00
#